data_AF-A0A7Y2NUS8-F1
#
_entry.id   AF-A0A7Y2NUS8-F1
#
_cell.length_a   1.000
_cell.length_b   1.000
_cell.length_c   1.000
_cell.angle_alpha   90.00
_cell.angle_beta   90.00
_cell.angle_gamma   90.00
#
_symmetry.space_group_name_H-M   'P 1'
#
loop_
_entity.id
_entity.type
_entity.pdbx_description
1 polymer ?
#
loop_
_entity_poly.entity_id
_entity_poly.type
_entity_poly.pdbx_seq_one_letter_code
_entity_poly.pdbx_strand_id
1 'polypeptide(L)' 'MSTILIIEQILNGLQFGVMLFLMAAGLTLIFGVMGLINLAHGSLYMVGAFAAAAVAGATGSFVLGLIA' A
#
# COMPACT_ATOMS: atom_id res chain seq x y z
N MET A 1 -4.75 -12.46 25.70
CA MET A 1 -4.55 -11.65 24.48
C MET A 1 -5.84 -10.90 24.20
N SER A 2 -5.78 -9.59 24.02
CA SER A 2 -6.96 -8.80 23.65
C SER A 2 -7.42 -9.20 22.24
N THR A 3 -8.71 -9.39 22.02
CA THR A 3 -9.29 -9.69 20.69
C THR A 3 -8.91 -8.64 19.65
N ILE A 4 -8.71 -7.39 20.07
CA ILE A 4 -8.21 -6.29 19.22
C ILE A 4 -6.85 -6.62 18.60
N LEU A 5 -5.93 -7.19 19.39
CA LEU A 5 -4.56 -7.47 18.95
C LEU A 5 -4.52 -8.54 17.86
N ILE A 6 -5.40 -9.54 17.97
CA ILE A 6 -5.53 -10.61 16.97
C ILE A 6 -6.04 -10.02 15.65
N ILE A 7 -7.03 -9.14 15.71
CA ILE A 7 -7.58 -8.46 14.52
C ILE A 7 -6.50 -7.59 13.87
N GLU A 8 -5.76 -6.80 14.65
CA GLU A 8 -4.66 -5.98 14.15
C GLU A 8 -3.57 -6.84 13.47
N GLN A 9 -3.17 -7.95 14.07
CA GLN A 9 -2.16 -8.83 13.48
C GLN A 9 -2.63 -9.46 12.16
N ILE A 10 -3.92 -9.82 12.05
CA ILE A 10 -4.49 -10.32 10.80
C ILE A 10 -4.50 -9.23 9.73
N LEU A 11 -4.92 -8.00 10.07
CA LEU A 11 -4.93 -6.89 9.13
C LEU A 11 -3.51 -6.52 8.66
N ASN A 12 -2.53 -6.53 9.57
CA ASN A 12 -1.12 -6.32 9.21
C ASN A 12 -0.58 -7.45 8.32
N GLY A 13 -0.88 -8.71 8.66
CA GLY A 13 -0.49 -9.86 7.85
C GLY A 13 -1.11 -9.82 6.45
N LEU A 14 -2.38 -9.42 6.34
CA LEU A 14 -3.07 -9.26 5.06
C LEU A 14 -2.47 -8.11 4.23
N GLN A 15 -2.22 -6.96 4.85
CA GLN A 15 -1.57 -5.82 4.20
C GLN A 15 -0.21 -6.23 3.61
N PHE A 16 0.63 -6.86 4.43
CA PHE A 16 1.97 -7.29 4.02
C PHE A 16 1.91 -8.39 2.95
N GLY A 17 1.00 -9.35 3.11
CA GLY A 17 0.77 -10.43 2.15
C GLY A 17 0.31 -9.91 0.79
N VAL A 18 -0.63 -8.97 0.75
CA VAL A 18 -1.08 -8.33 -0.49
C VAL A 18 0.05 -7.55 -1.15
N MET A 19 0.84 -6.80 -0.38
CA MET A 19 2.00 -6.07 -0.91
C MET A 19 3.02 -7.01 -1.58
N LEU A 20 3.38 -8.11 -0.91
CA LEU A 20 4.32 -9.11 -1.45
C LEU A 20 3.72 -9.86 -2.65
N PHE A 21 2.43 -10.21 -2.59
CA PHE A 21 1.73 -10.87 -3.68
C PHE A 21 1.69 -10.00 -4.94
N LEU A 22 1.32 -8.72 -4.80
CA LEU A 22 1.21 -7.79 -5.91
C LEU A 22 2.57 -7.48 -6.53
N MET A 23 3.62 -7.38 -5.70
CA MET A 23 5.02 -7.32 -6.14
C MET A 23 5.40 -8.55 -6.98
N ALA A 24 5.15 -9.76 -6.47
CA ALA A 24 5.48 -11.00 -7.17
C ALA A 24 4.68 -11.17 -8.46
N ALA A 25 3.37 -10.91 -8.43
CA ALA A 25 2.48 -10.98 -9.58
C ALA A 25 2.81 -9.92 -10.64
N GLY A 26 3.19 -8.71 -10.22
CA GLY A 26 3.66 -7.66 -11.12
C GLY A 26 4.96 -8.07 -11.83
N LEU A 27 5.91 -8.66 -11.10
CA LEU A 27 7.18 -9.13 -11.65
C LEU A 27 6.98 -10.30 -12.63
N THR A 28 6.08 -11.24 -12.32
CA THR A 28 5.75 -12.35 -13.24
C THR A 28 5.00 -11.88 -14.49
N LEU A 29 4.09 -10.89 -14.39
CA LEU A 29 3.40 -10.32 -15.56
C LEU A 29 4.34 -9.49 -16.45
N ILE A 30 5.23 -8.72 -15.84
CA ILE A 30 6.27 -7.93 -16.52
C ILE A 30 7.20 -8.84 -17.32
N PHE A 31 7.75 -9.88 -16.68
CA PHE A 31 8.69 -10.80 -17.33
C PHE A 31 8.00 -11.83 -18.23
N GLY A 32 6.72 -12.13 -17.98
CA GLY A 32 5.96 -13.14 -18.70
C GLY A 32 5.30 -12.65 -19.99
N VAL A 33 4.84 -11.39 -20.05
CA VAL A 33 4.01 -10.91 -21.19
C VAL A 33 4.54 -9.63 -21.83
N MET A 34 4.97 -8.63 -21.05
CA MET A 34 5.26 -7.30 -21.59
C MET A 34 6.72 -7.05 -21.97
N GLY A 35 7.66 -7.87 -21.50
CA GLY A 35 9.10 -7.75 -21.85
C GLY A 35 9.79 -6.46 -21.37
N LEU A 36 9.08 -5.57 -20.68
CA LEU A 36 9.56 -4.28 -20.19
C LEU A 36 9.21 -4.11 -18.70
N ILE A 37 10.21 -3.71 -17.90
CA ILE A 37 10.08 -3.50 -16.46
C ILE A 37 9.27 -2.23 -16.20
N ASN A 38 8.02 -2.37 -15.73
CA ASN A 38 7.21 -1.23 -15.30
C ASN A 38 7.29 -1.07 -13.77
N LEU A 39 8.06 -0.08 -13.29
CA LEU A 39 8.17 0.28 -11.87
C LEU A 39 7.18 1.36 -11.42
N ALA A 40 6.16 1.69 -12.23
CA ALA A 40 5.17 2.72 -11.87
C ALA A 40 4.42 2.43 -10.56
N HIS A 41 4.32 1.16 -10.16
CA HIS A 41 3.61 0.74 -8.96
C HIS A 41 4.11 1.40 -7.66
N GLY A 42 5.43 1.46 -7.47
CA GLY A 42 6.03 2.09 -6.29
C GLY A 42 5.84 3.62 -6.29
N SER A 43 5.87 4.25 -7.48
CA SER A 43 5.67 5.69 -7.60
C SER A 43 4.23 6.12 -7.29
N LEU A 44 3.23 5.35 -7.74
CA LEU A 44 1.82 5.64 -7.45
C LEU A 44 1.49 5.45 -5.96
N TYR A 45 2.04 4.41 -5.33
CA TYR A 45 1.90 4.20 -3.89
C TYR A 45 2.52 5.35 -3.08
N MET A 46 3.75 5.78 -3.43
CA MET A 46 4.42 6.88 -2.76
C MET A 46 3.65 8.19 -2.91
N VAL A 47 3.13 8.49 -4.10
CA VAL A 47 2.33 9.70 -4.33
C VAL A 47 1.08 9.72 -3.43
N GLY A 48 0.34 8.62 -3.34
CA GLY A 48 -0.82 8.52 -2.45
C GLY A 48 -0.43 8.64 -0.96
N ALA A 49 0.64 7.96 -0.53
CA ALA A 49 1.11 8.02 0.86
C ALA A 49 1.58 9.43 1.26
N PHE A 50 2.29 10.14 0.38
CA PHE A 50 2.72 11.52 0.63
C PHE A 50 1.55 12.50 0.60
N ALA A 51 0.57 12.32 -0.29
CA ALA A 51 -0.65 13.15 -0.31
C ALA A 51 -1.44 13.01 1.00
N ALA A 52 -1.67 11.78 1.44
CA ALA A 52 -2.34 11.50 2.71
C ALA A 52 -1.58 12.08 3.91
N ALA A 53 -0.25 11.92 3.95
CA ALA A 53 0.58 12.46 5.01
C ALA A 53 0.60 14.00 5.03
N ALA A 54 0.65 14.64 3.86
CA ALA A 54 0.63 16.10 3.74
C ALA A 54 -0.71 16.68 4.22
N VAL A 55 -1.83 16.08 3.79
CA VAL A 55 -3.17 16.55 4.18
C VAL A 55 -3.43 16.30 5.66
N ALA A 56 -3.06 15.13 6.19
CA ALA A 56 -3.15 14.84 7.61
C ALA A 56 -2.28 15.79 8.45
N GLY A 57 -1.06 16.12 7.99
CA GLY A 57 -0.18 17.06 8.66
C GLY A 57 -0.69 18.51 8.66
N ALA A 58 -1.35 18.94 7.59
CA ALA A 58 -1.89 20.30 7.48
C ALA A 58 -3.21 20.49 8.24
N THR A 59 -4.10 19.48 8.24
CA THR A 59 -5.43 19.59 8.86
C THR A 59 -5.53 18.96 10.25
N GLY A 60 -4.56 18.16 10.66
CA GLY A 60 -4.63 17.36 11.89
C GLY A 60 -5.69 16.24 11.84
N SER A 61 -6.36 16.06 10.69
CA SER A 61 -7.46 15.11 10.52
C SER A 61 -7.00 13.91 9.71
N PHE A 62 -7.00 12.74 10.36
CA PHE A 62 -6.72 11.46 9.71
C PHE A 62 -7.73 11.15 8.59
N VAL A 63 -9.00 11.49 8.78
CA VAL A 63 -10.06 11.21 7.80
C VAL A 63 -9.86 12.02 6.52
N LEU A 64 -9.43 13.29 6.65
CA LEU A 64 -9.11 14.11 5.47
C LEU A 64 -7.86 13.61 4.76
N GLY A 65 -6.86 13.12 5.50
CA GLY A 65 -5.69 12.46 4.92
C GLY A 65 -6.02 11.14 4.21
N LEU A 66 -6.99 10.38 4.70
CA LEU A 66 -7.40 9.11 4.10
C LEU A 66 -8.15 9.27 2.77
N ILE A 67 -8.84 10.41 2.59
CA ILE A 67 -9.62 10.72 1.38
C ILE A 67 -8.76 11.38 0.28
N ALA A 68 -7.62 11.96 0.66
CA ALA A 68 -6.68 12.65 -0.21
C ALA A 68 -5.78 11.70 -1.00
#